data_AF-A0A7K1T1Y4-F1
#
_entry.id   AF-A0A7K1T1Y4-F1
#
_cell.length_a   1.000
_cell.length_b   1.000
_cell.length_c   1.000
_cell.angle_alpha   90.00
_cell.angle_beta   90.00
_cell.angle_gamma   90.00
#
_symmetry.space_group_name_H-M   'P 1'
#
loop_
_entity.id
_entity.type
_entity.pdbx_description
1 polymer ?
#
loop_
_entity_poly.entity_id
_entity_poly.type
_entity_poly.pdbx_seq_one_letter_code
_entity_poly.pdbx_strand_id
1 'polypeptide(L)'
;MDFYFQFFAKPFPLCATFTETSLHCSLNDKTITKTLLFFMENLFALLLFASLIFLVIGLFKPATSLFWDKNEKTRKKSFLVYGGLTILFFILFGVTADKKKTGSSDTSSLTTETQTAENAQVSTQAEKERELAEIKKNTISAHDLTATYEANEVAADENFKGKTFYVTGTITDIKKDVLDNIYVTLKGNEMFRQVQCFFEDKETAAQMHKGMKVTFKGTCDGLMINVLMKDCVLVQ
;
A
#
# COMPACT_ATOMS: atom_id res chain seq x y z
N MET A 1 25.34 27.94 40.28
CA MET A 1 24.59 28.40 41.48
C MET A 1 25.34 29.64 41.92
N ASP A 2 24.96 30.85 41.49
CA ASP A 2 23.73 31.51 41.90
C ASP A 2 23.02 32.35 40.81
N PHE A 3 21.77 32.63 41.14
CA PHE A 3 20.64 33.06 40.34
C PHE A 3 20.47 34.60 40.37
N TYR A 4 20.06 35.17 39.23
CA TYR A 4 18.99 36.18 39.06
C TYR A 4 19.15 37.68 39.42
N PHE A 5 18.89 38.48 38.38
CA PHE A 5 18.00 39.66 38.25
C PHE A 5 18.47 41.10 38.59
N GLN A 6 18.62 41.94 37.55
CA GLN A 6 17.84 43.18 37.35
C GLN A 6 18.09 43.75 35.93
N PHE A 7 17.13 43.76 34.99
CA PHE A 7 16.07 44.75 34.75
C PHE A 7 16.54 46.18 34.42
N PHE A 8 16.63 46.54 33.13
CA PHE A 8 16.37 47.87 32.54
C PHE A 8 16.15 47.67 31.02
N ALA A 9 14.90 47.68 30.53
CA ALA A 9 14.17 48.83 29.99
C ALA A 9 14.37 49.07 28.46
N LYS A 10 13.38 48.62 27.66
CA LYS A 10 12.67 49.21 26.47
C LYS A 10 13.46 50.07 25.44
N PRO A 11 13.05 50.19 24.13
CA PRO A 11 11.66 50.11 23.64
C PRO A 11 11.38 49.43 22.28
N PHE A 12 10.07 49.22 22.09
CA PHE A 12 9.28 48.98 20.86
C PHE A 12 9.54 50.00 19.72
N PRO A 13 9.23 49.64 18.46
CA PRO A 13 7.92 49.93 17.83
C PRO A 13 7.40 48.71 17.02
N LEU A 14 6.21 48.13 17.27
CA LEU A 14 4.83 48.51 16.92
C LEU A 14 4.60 49.08 15.51
N CYS A 15 4.03 48.18 14.69
CA CYS A 15 2.96 48.37 13.71
C CYS A 15 3.17 49.29 12.50
N ALA A 16 3.09 48.68 11.30
CA ALA A 16 2.16 49.14 10.28
C ALA A 16 1.83 48.02 9.26
N THR A 17 0.55 47.67 9.24
CA THR A 17 -0.28 47.30 8.08
C THR A 17 0.03 46.02 7.28
N PHE A 18 -0.61 44.94 7.74
CA PHE A 18 -0.98 43.77 6.93
C PHE A 18 -2.16 44.17 6.03
N THR A 19 -1.93 44.38 4.74
CA THR A 19 -3.01 44.55 3.76
C THR A 19 -3.52 43.18 3.33
N GLU A 20 -4.78 42.91 3.66
CA GLU A 20 -5.61 41.93 2.94
C GLU A 20 -5.57 42.25 1.45
N THR A 21 -5.19 41.27 0.62
CA THR A 21 -5.86 40.93 -0.65
C THR A 21 -5.09 39.80 -1.35
N SER A 22 -5.84 38.85 -1.88
CA SER A 22 -5.40 37.67 -2.66
C SER A 22 -4.85 36.47 -1.88
N LEU A 23 -5.67 35.93 -0.98
CA LEU A 23 -5.68 34.48 -0.73
C LEU A 23 -6.33 33.79 -1.93
N HIS A 24 -5.71 33.89 -3.11
CA HIS A 24 -6.00 33.00 -4.23
C HIS A 24 -5.25 31.69 -3.92
N CYS A 25 -5.89 30.88 -3.07
CA CYS A 25 -5.50 29.50 -2.88
C CYS A 25 -5.66 28.82 -4.25
N SER A 26 -4.55 28.61 -4.95
CA SER A 26 -4.49 27.70 -6.09
C SER A 26 -4.65 26.28 -5.56
N LEU A 27 -5.87 25.95 -5.13
CA LEU A 27 -6.28 24.57 -4.96
C LEU A 27 -6.18 23.93 -6.32
N ASN A 28 -5.35 22.90 -6.39
CA ASN A 28 -5.10 22.07 -7.56
C ASN A 28 -6.43 21.42 -7.99
N ASP A 29 -7.15 22.11 -8.87
CA ASP A 29 -8.48 21.74 -9.37
C ASP A 29 -8.50 20.30 -9.90
N LYS A 30 -7.40 19.86 -10.51
CA LYS A 30 -7.24 18.50 -11.06
C LYS A 30 -7.18 17.41 -10.00
N THR A 31 -6.61 17.68 -8.82
CA THR A 31 -6.53 16.67 -7.74
C THR A 31 -7.87 16.52 -7.06
N ILE A 32 -8.59 17.62 -6.86
CA ILE A 32 -9.93 17.60 -6.28
C ILE A 32 -10.88 16.88 -7.23
N THR A 33 -10.92 17.23 -8.53
CA THR A 33 -11.75 16.50 -9.49
C THR A 33 -11.36 15.03 -9.60
N LYS A 34 -10.08 14.67 -9.58
CA LYS A 34 -9.65 13.25 -9.64
C LYS A 34 -10.03 12.46 -8.39
N THR A 35 -9.89 13.04 -7.20
CA THR A 35 -10.32 12.41 -5.94
C THR A 35 -11.84 12.30 -5.87
N LEU A 36 -12.57 13.32 -6.34
CA LEU A 36 -14.03 13.33 -6.36
C LEU A 36 -14.59 12.37 -7.42
N LEU A 37 -13.93 12.25 -8.58
CA LEU A 37 -14.25 11.29 -9.63
C LEU A 37 -13.97 9.85 -9.18
N PHE A 38 -12.84 9.58 -8.51
CA PHE A 38 -12.55 8.29 -7.91
C PHE A 38 -13.56 7.89 -6.81
N PHE A 39 -13.99 8.86 -5.98
CA PHE A 39 -15.02 8.62 -4.97
C PHE A 39 -16.40 8.33 -5.61
N MET A 40 -16.74 9.03 -6.69
CA MET A 40 -17.98 8.79 -7.45
C MET A 40 -17.96 7.42 -8.14
N GLU A 41 -16.86 6.99 -8.75
CA GLU A 41 -16.72 5.66 -9.36
C GLU A 41 -16.90 4.53 -8.33
N ASN A 42 -16.29 4.66 -7.15
CA ASN A 42 -16.46 3.71 -6.06
C ASN A 42 -17.90 3.68 -5.54
N LEU A 43 -18.58 4.83 -5.47
CA LEU A 43 -19.99 4.92 -5.09
C LEU A 43 -20.89 4.23 -6.13
N PHE A 44 -20.69 4.47 -7.42
CA PHE A 44 -21.44 3.82 -8.49
C PHE A 44 -21.20 2.30 -8.54
N ALA A 45 -19.97 1.85 -8.31
CA ALA A 45 -19.64 0.43 -8.22
C ALA A 45 -20.38 -0.23 -7.04
N LEU A 46 -20.38 0.38 -5.86
CA LEU A 46 -21.12 -0.12 -4.69
C LEU A 46 -22.64 -0.17 -4.94
N LEU A 47 -23.20 0.83 -5.61
CA LEU A 47 -24.62 0.83 -6.00
C LEU A 47 -24.96 -0.26 -7.02
N LEU A 48 -24.05 -0.56 -7.96
CA LEU A 48 -24.19 -1.66 -8.91
C LEU A 48 -24.21 -3.01 -8.17
N PHE A 49 -23.24 -3.25 -7.29
CA PHE A 49 -23.18 -4.48 -6.49
C PHE A 49 -24.42 -4.64 -5.60
N ALA A 50 -24.88 -3.57 -4.97
CA ALA A 50 -26.13 -3.58 -4.21
C ALA A 50 -27.33 -3.97 -5.09
N SER A 51 -27.45 -3.39 -6.29
CA SER A 51 -28.52 -3.72 -7.24
C SER A 51 -28.47 -5.20 -7.68
N LEU A 52 -27.28 -5.75 -7.89
CA LEU A 52 -27.10 -7.16 -8.27
C LEU A 52 -27.47 -8.11 -7.13
N ILE A 53 -27.11 -7.76 -5.89
CA ILE A 53 -27.51 -8.50 -4.69
C ILE A 53 -29.04 -8.49 -4.54
N PHE A 54 -29.69 -7.33 -4.69
CA PHE A 54 -31.16 -7.23 -4.64
C PHE A 54 -31.86 -8.01 -5.77
N LEU A 55 -31.26 -8.06 -6.97
CA LEU A 55 -31.75 -8.88 -8.07
C LEU A 55 -31.72 -10.36 -7.75
N VAL A 56 -30.60 -10.85 -7.20
CA VAL A 56 -30.42 -12.26 -6.80
C VAL A 56 -31.41 -12.60 -5.67
N ILE A 57 -31.49 -11.77 -4.63
CA ILE A 57 -32.45 -11.96 -3.54
C ILE A 57 -33.88 -11.98 -4.07
N GLY A 58 -34.22 -11.09 -5.00
CA GLY A 58 -35.55 -11.00 -5.60
C GLY A 58 -35.93 -12.19 -6.49
N LEU A 59 -34.96 -12.90 -7.05
CA LEU A 59 -35.19 -14.15 -7.78
C LEU A 59 -35.64 -15.28 -6.85
N PHE A 60 -35.02 -15.39 -5.67
CA PHE A 60 -35.37 -16.42 -4.68
C PHE A 60 -36.59 -16.03 -3.83
N LYS A 61 -36.66 -14.78 -3.37
CA LYS A 61 -37.73 -14.22 -2.52
C LYS A 61 -38.10 -12.80 -2.96
N PRO A 62 -39.08 -12.65 -3.87
CA PRO A 62 -39.47 -11.34 -4.42
C PRO A 62 -40.06 -10.40 -3.37
N ALA A 63 -40.56 -10.93 -2.24
CA ALA A 63 -41.15 -10.13 -1.17
C ALA A 63 -40.13 -9.30 -0.38
N THR A 64 -38.87 -9.74 -0.36
CA THR A 64 -37.77 -9.09 0.37
C THR A 64 -37.14 -7.96 -0.44
N SER A 65 -37.02 -8.13 -1.76
CA SER A 65 -36.46 -7.11 -2.64
C SER A 65 -37.47 -5.99 -2.95
N LEU A 66 -38.71 -6.34 -3.33
CA LEU A 66 -39.79 -5.39 -3.62
C LEU A 66 -40.53 -4.95 -2.35
N PHE A 67 -39.82 -4.72 -1.25
CA PHE A 67 -40.44 -4.36 0.02
C PHE A 67 -41.15 -3.00 -0.03
N TRP A 68 -40.74 -2.08 -0.92
CA TRP A 68 -41.36 -0.77 -1.10
C TRP A 68 -42.51 -0.75 -2.12
N ASP A 69 -42.65 -1.79 -2.96
CA ASP A 69 -43.69 -1.83 -3.98
C ASP A 69 -45.01 -2.31 -3.35
N LYS A 70 -46.05 -1.48 -3.50
CA LYS A 70 -47.40 -1.76 -2.98
C LYS A 70 -48.22 -2.67 -3.90
N ASN A 71 -47.69 -2.99 -5.09
CA ASN A 71 -48.33 -3.87 -6.08
C ASN A 71 -48.01 -5.36 -5.84
N GLU A 72 -48.60 -6.23 -6.66
CA GLU A 72 -48.33 -7.67 -6.61
C GLU A 72 -46.85 -8.00 -6.83
N LYS A 73 -46.26 -8.65 -5.82
CA LYS A 73 -44.84 -8.98 -5.73
C LYS A 73 -44.54 -10.27 -6.51
N THR A 74 -44.15 -10.12 -7.77
CA THR A 74 -43.83 -11.25 -8.64
C THR A 74 -42.34 -11.28 -9.02
N ARG A 75 -41.79 -12.48 -9.22
CA ARG A 75 -40.38 -12.68 -9.61
C ARG A 75 -40.02 -11.94 -10.90
N LYS A 76 -40.97 -11.87 -11.85
CA LYS A 76 -40.80 -11.19 -13.14
C LYS A 76 -40.65 -9.67 -12.98
N LYS A 77 -41.41 -9.06 -12.07
CA LYS A 77 -41.29 -7.61 -11.77
C LYS A 77 -39.96 -7.28 -11.11
N SER A 78 -39.52 -8.11 -10.15
CA SER A 78 -38.21 -7.92 -9.52
C SER A 78 -37.09 -7.97 -10.58
N PHE A 79 -37.15 -8.93 -11.50
CA PHE A 79 -36.19 -9.01 -12.59
C PHE A 79 -36.27 -7.80 -13.55
N LEU A 80 -37.47 -7.34 -13.90
CA LEU A 80 -37.64 -6.17 -14.77
C LEU A 80 -37.09 -4.88 -14.14
N VAL A 81 -37.39 -4.62 -12.86
CA VAL A 81 -36.99 -3.39 -12.18
C VAL A 81 -35.48 -3.37 -11.93
N TYR A 82 -34.93 -4.39 -11.28
CA TYR A 82 -33.50 -4.41 -10.97
C TYR A 82 -32.64 -4.74 -12.18
N GLY A 83 -33.13 -5.55 -13.11
CA GLY A 83 -32.44 -5.83 -14.37
C GLY A 83 -32.37 -4.60 -15.27
N GLY A 84 -33.42 -3.77 -15.30
CA GLY A 84 -33.39 -2.48 -15.99
C GLY A 84 -32.38 -1.52 -15.37
N LEU A 85 -32.34 -1.44 -14.03
CA LEU A 85 -31.39 -0.61 -13.30
C LEU A 85 -29.93 -1.06 -13.52
N THR A 86 -29.64 -2.36 -13.51
CA THR A 86 -28.26 -2.85 -13.74
C THR A 86 -27.77 -2.55 -15.15
N ILE A 87 -28.62 -2.70 -16.17
CA ILE A 87 -28.27 -2.36 -17.56
C ILE A 87 -28.02 -0.85 -17.69
N LEU A 88 -28.85 -0.01 -17.08
CA LEU A 88 -28.68 1.45 -17.09
C LEU A 88 -27.33 1.87 -16.48
N PHE A 89 -26.96 1.31 -15.32
CA PHE A 89 -25.67 1.58 -14.67
C PHE A 89 -24.48 1.07 -15.48
N PHE A 90 -24.60 -0.08 -16.14
CA PHE A 90 -23.53 -0.63 -16.98
C PHE A 90 -23.27 0.24 -18.22
N ILE A 91 -24.31 0.81 -18.84
CA ILE A 91 -24.17 1.75 -19.95
C ILE A 91 -23.50 3.04 -19.49
N LEU A 92 -23.91 3.59 -18.34
CA LEU A 92 -23.27 4.79 -17.76
C LEU A 92 -21.78 4.57 -17.48
N PHE A 93 -21.40 3.41 -16.94
CA PHE A 93 -20.00 3.04 -16.70
C PHE A 93 -19.21 2.82 -18.01
N GLY A 94 -19.85 2.25 -19.03
CA GLY A 94 -19.24 2.03 -20.34
C GLY A 94 -18.96 3.33 -21.09
N VAL A 95 -19.74 4.39 -20.85
CA VAL A 95 -19.53 5.72 -21.47
C VAL A 95 -18.37 6.49 -20.80
N THR A 96 -18.05 6.19 -19.54
CA THR A 96 -16.92 6.81 -18.82
C THR A 96 -15.58 6.08 -19.00
N ALA A 97 -15.58 4.90 -19.62
CA ALA A 97 -14.36 4.15 -19.88
C ALA A 97 -13.62 4.71 -21.11
N ASP A 98 -12.48 5.37 -20.87
CA ASP A 98 -11.56 5.77 -21.93
C ASP A 98 -11.11 4.54 -22.75
N LYS A 99 -11.33 4.56 -24.07
CA LYS A 99 -10.84 3.53 -24.99
C LYS A 99 -9.32 3.54 -25.04
N LYS A 100 -8.66 2.73 -24.20
CA LYS A 100 -7.21 2.49 -24.32
C LYS A 100 -6.95 1.43 -25.40
N LYS A 101 -6.28 1.85 -26.47
CA LYS A 101 -5.81 0.97 -27.56
C LYS A 101 -4.68 0.05 -27.10
N THR A 102 -4.76 -1.19 -27.58
CA THR A 102 -3.82 -2.31 -27.49
C THR A 102 -2.44 -1.99 -28.10
N GLY A 103 -1.38 -2.56 -27.52
CA GLY A 103 -0.04 -2.61 -28.12
C GLY A 103 0.80 -3.74 -27.51
N SER A 104 1.07 -4.77 -28.30
CA SER A 104 1.98 -5.90 -28.07
C SER A 104 3.39 -5.53 -28.52
N SER A 105 4.45 -6.09 -27.91
CA SER A 105 5.71 -6.45 -28.60
C SER A 105 6.68 -7.23 -27.72
N ASP A 106 7.35 -8.17 -28.38
CA ASP A 106 8.08 -9.34 -27.94
C ASP A 106 9.50 -9.16 -27.35
N THR A 107 9.93 -10.26 -26.71
CA THR A 107 11.27 -10.77 -26.42
C THR A 107 12.32 -10.65 -27.54
N SER A 108 13.56 -10.20 -27.22
CA SER A 108 14.80 -10.83 -27.73
C SER A 108 16.13 -10.34 -27.11
N SER A 109 16.86 -11.32 -26.55
CA SER A 109 18.31 -11.59 -26.65
C SER A 109 19.42 -10.58 -26.28
N LEU A 110 20.06 -10.87 -25.14
CA LEU A 110 21.50 -11.19 -24.89
C LEU A 110 22.63 -10.53 -25.73
N THR A 111 23.39 -9.68 -25.03
CA THR A 111 24.87 -9.57 -24.85
C THR A 111 25.82 -9.51 -26.05
N THR A 112 26.69 -8.47 -26.05
CA THR A 112 28.14 -8.57 -26.31
C THR A 112 28.87 -7.38 -25.66
N GLU A 113 29.49 -7.67 -24.51
CA GLU A 113 30.81 -7.22 -24.00
C GLU A 113 31.75 -6.63 -25.07
N THR A 114 32.60 -5.60 -24.95
CA THR A 114 33.47 -5.05 -23.89
C THR A 114 34.47 -4.16 -24.68
N GLN A 115 34.92 -2.93 -24.36
CA GLN A 115 35.86 -2.51 -23.32
C GLN A 115 36.21 -1.02 -23.56
N THR A 116 36.06 -0.16 -22.54
CA THR A 116 36.90 1.02 -22.33
C THR A 116 36.94 1.20 -20.82
N ALA A 117 37.94 0.57 -20.20
CA ALA A 117 38.05 0.36 -18.77
C ALA A 117 39.53 0.41 -18.42
N GLU A 118 40.01 1.50 -17.81
CA GLU A 118 41.19 1.43 -16.92
C GLU A 118 41.39 2.72 -16.09
N ASN A 119 40.38 3.17 -15.33
CA ASN A 119 40.65 3.85 -14.02
C ASN A 119 39.41 4.17 -13.16
N ALA A 120 38.20 4.05 -13.69
CA ALA A 120 36.97 4.38 -12.94
C ALA A 120 36.23 3.14 -12.38
N GLN A 121 36.68 1.92 -12.67
CA GLN A 121 35.98 0.68 -12.28
C GLN A 121 36.54 0.01 -11.01
N VAL A 122 37.62 0.54 -10.44
CA VAL A 122 38.22 0.00 -9.21
C VAL A 122 37.50 0.50 -7.95
N SER A 123 36.83 1.66 -8.00
CA SER A 123 36.07 2.20 -6.85
C SER A 123 34.71 1.50 -6.66
N THR A 124 33.99 1.18 -7.74
CA THR A 124 32.60 0.67 -7.65
C THR A 124 32.50 -0.80 -7.24
N GLN A 125 33.48 -1.64 -7.57
CA GLN A 125 33.46 -3.06 -7.18
C GLN A 125 33.78 -3.25 -5.69
N ALA A 126 34.74 -2.48 -5.17
CA ALA A 126 35.06 -2.50 -3.74
C ALA A 126 33.92 -1.90 -2.88
N GLU A 127 33.18 -0.93 -3.40
CA GLU A 127 32.01 -0.35 -2.73
C GLU A 127 30.82 -1.32 -2.72
N LYS A 128 30.51 -1.97 -3.85
CA LYS A 128 29.45 -2.98 -3.94
C LYS A 128 29.73 -4.22 -3.08
N GLU A 129 31.00 -4.63 -2.97
CA GLU A 129 31.39 -5.75 -2.11
C GLU A 129 31.27 -5.39 -0.62
N ARG A 130 31.57 -4.14 -0.24
CA ARG A 130 31.36 -3.63 1.12
C ARG A 130 29.88 -3.51 1.47
N GLU A 131 29.06 -3.01 0.54
CA GLU A 131 27.60 -2.94 0.70
C GLU A 131 27.00 -4.33 0.89
N LEU A 132 27.40 -5.30 0.07
CA LEU A 132 26.94 -6.68 0.20
C LEU A 132 27.40 -7.33 1.52
N ALA A 133 28.60 -7.00 1.99
CA ALA A 133 29.08 -7.45 3.29
C ALA A 133 28.28 -6.83 4.45
N GLU A 134 27.89 -5.55 4.33
CA GLU A 134 27.04 -4.88 5.31
C GLU A 134 25.64 -5.50 5.36
N ILE A 135 25.02 -5.72 4.19
CA ILE A 135 23.73 -6.40 4.07
C ILE A 135 23.79 -7.75 4.79
N LYS A 136 24.79 -8.59 4.47
CA LYS A 136 24.94 -9.91 5.10
C LYS A 136 25.10 -9.83 6.62
N LYS A 137 25.89 -8.87 7.12
CA LYS A 137 26.12 -8.71 8.57
C LYS A 137 24.86 -8.28 9.32
N ASN A 138 24.04 -7.43 8.70
CA ASN A 138 22.82 -6.90 9.28
C ASN A 138 21.56 -7.66 8.82
N THR A 139 21.73 -8.86 8.25
CA THR A 139 20.62 -9.73 7.84
C THR A 139 20.28 -10.73 8.94
N ILE A 140 19.02 -10.75 9.34
CA ILE A 140 18.42 -11.81 10.15
C ILE A 140 17.42 -12.61 9.30
N SER A 141 17.30 -13.91 9.56
CA SER A 141 16.26 -14.69 8.90
C SER A 141 14.89 -14.41 9.53
N ALA A 142 13.82 -14.50 8.74
CA ALA A 142 12.45 -14.40 9.26
C ALA A 142 12.17 -15.47 10.32
N HIS A 143 12.76 -16.66 10.16
CA HIS A 143 12.73 -17.74 11.14
C HIS A 143 13.32 -17.29 12.49
N ASP A 144 14.56 -16.81 12.49
CA ASP A 144 15.26 -16.45 13.73
C ASP A 144 14.67 -15.20 14.40
N LEU A 145 14.20 -14.24 13.60
CA LEU A 145 13.51 -13.07 14.10
C LEU A 145 12.25 -13.49 14.88
N THR A 146 11.41 -14.34 14.27
CA THR A 146 10.20 -14.83 14.95
C THR A 146 10.51 -15.71 16.17
N ALA A 147 11.56 -16.54 16.11
CA ALA A 147 11.99 -17.36 17.25
C ALA A 147 12.50 -16.49 18.42
N THR A 148 13.18 -15.39 18.14
CA THR A 148 13.65 -14.46 19.19
C THR A 148 12.46 -13.78 19.90
N TYR A 149 11.47 -13.35 19.12
CA TYR A 149 10.22 -12.80 19.64
C TYR A 149 9.40 -13.82 20.46
N GLU A 150 9.40 -15.08 20.05
CA GLU A 150 8.74 -16.18 20.76
C GLU A 150 9.44 -16.49 22.09
N ALA A 151 10.78 -16.49 22.11
CA ALA A 151 11.55 -16.76 23.31
C ALA A 151 11.43 -15.64 24.35
N ASN A 152 11.49 -14.38 23.92
CA ASN A 152 11.34 -13.22 24.81
C ASN A 152 10.98 -11.96 24.01
N GLU A 153 9.70 -11.59 24.01
CA GLU A 153 9.20 -10.39 23.32
C GLU A 153 9.80 -9.08 23.84
N VAL A 154 9.99 -8.93 25.16
CA VAL A 154 10.51 -7.68 25.76
C VAL A 154 11.95 -7.45 25.32
N ALA A 155 12.78 -8.49 25.41
CA ALA A 155 14.16 -8.42 24.94
C ALA A 155 14.21 -8.24 23.42
N ALA A 156 13.33 -8.88 22.66
CA ALA A 156 13.26 -8.70 21.21
C ALA A 156 12.90 -7.25 20.84
N ASP A 157 11.93 -6.63 21.53
CA ASP A 157 11.56 -5.24 21.29
C ASP A 157 12.72 -4.27 21.59
N GLU A 158 13.46 -4.45 22.69
CA GLU A 158 14.68 -3.67 22.95
C GLU A 158 15.74 -3.83 21.84
N ASN A 159 15.82 -5.02 21.25
CA ASN A 159 16.83 -5.36 20.25
C ASN A 159 16.43 -4.98 18.82
N PHE A 160 15.15 -4.99 18.46
CA PHE A 160 14.71 -4.85 17.06
C PHE A 160 13.72 -3.73 16.82
N LYS A 161 12.79 -3.44 17.74
CA LYS A 161 11.72 -2.48 17.50
C LYS A 161 12.27 -1.07 17.27
N GLY A 162 11.71 -0.40 16.26
CA GLY A 162 12.16 0.90 15.79
C GLY A 162 13.49 0.88 15.04
N LYS A 163 14.16 -0.27 14.88
CA LYS A 163 15.43 -0.38 14.16
C LYS A 163 15.20 -0.86 12.74
N THR A 164 16.03 -0.35 11.83
CA THR A 164 16.06 -0.77 10.43
C THR A 164 17.15 -1.82 10.22
N PHE A 165 16.78 -2.96 9.64
CA PHE A 165 17.70 -4.04 9.34
C PHE A 165 17.20 -4.86 8.13
N TYR A 166 17.97 -5.86 7.72
CA TYR A 166 17.62 -6.73 6.61
C TYR A 166 16.97 -8.01 7.12
N VAL A 167 15.82 -8.38 6.59
CA VAL A 167 15.15 -9.63 6.87
C VAL A 167 15.09 -10.49 5.62
N THR A 168 15.61 -11.72 5.70
CA THR A 168 15.57 -12.68 4.61
C THR A 168 14.59 -13.81 4.92
N GLY A 169 13.82 -14.24 3.93
CA GLY A 169 12.84 -15.31 4.15
C GLY A 169 12.16 -15.78 2.87
N THR A 170 11.35 -16.82 3.00
CA THR A 170 10.54 -17.37 1.92
C THR A 170 9.13 -16.83 1.98
N ILE A 171 8.62 -16.32 0.86
CA ILE A 171 7.26 -15.77 0.75
C ILE A 171 6.21 -16.86 0.94
N THR A 172 5.30 -16.69 1.90
CA THR A 172 4.13 -17.55 2.13
C THR A 172 2.85 -16.95 1.55
N ASP A 173 2.72 -15.63 1.64
CA ASP A 173 1.56 -14.87 1.17
C ASP A 173 1.96 -13.48 0.68
N ILE A 174 1.18 -12.94 -0.26
CA ILE A 174 1.27 -11.58 -0.79
C ILE A 174 -0.16 -11.07 -0.83
N LYS A 175 -0.48 -10.06 -0.02
CA LYS A 175 -1.85 -9.59 0.21
C LYS A 175 -1.89 -8.08 0.38
N LYS A 176 -3.10 -7.55 0.46
CA LYS A 176 -3.37 -6.18 0.91
C LYS A 176 -4.13 -6.21 2.22
N ASP A 177 -3.89 -5.23 3.07
CA ASP A 177 -4.69 -5.02 4.26
C ASP A 177 -6.03 -4.32 3.93
N VAL A 178 -6.82 -4.03 4.96
CA VAL A 178 -8.11 -3.35 4.84
C VAL A 178 -7.99 -1.88 4.41
N LEU A 179 -6.79 -1.31 4.42
CA LEU A 179 -6.46 0.05 4.00
C LEU A 179 -5.74 0.07 2.64
N ASP A 180 -5.74 -1.03 1.90
CA ASP A 180 -5.06 -1.20 0.61
C ASP A 180 -3.52 -1.16 0.66
N ASN A 181 -2.90 -1.25 1.85
CA ASN A 181 -1.44 -1.37 1.97
C ASN A 181 -0.98 -2.77 1.58
N ILE A 182 0.04 -2.86 0.75
CA ILE A 182 0.58 -4.14 0.28
C ILE A 182 1.53 -4.69 1.35
N TYR A 183 1.41 -5.98 1.61
CA TYR A 183 2.37 -6.68 2.45
C TYR A 183 2.68 -8.07 1.93
N VAL A 184 3.91 -8.49 2.22
CA VAL A 184 4.42 -9.83 1.98
C VAL A 184 4.63 -10.51 3.32
N THR A 185 4.19 -11.76 3.42
CA THR A 185 4.42 -12.58 4.59
C THR A 185 5.59 -13.53 4.33
N LEU A 186 6.58 -13.53 5.21
CA LEU A 186 7.73 -14.42 5.19
C LEU A 186 7.55 -15.54 6.22
N LYS A 187 7.88 -16.76 5.82
CA LYS A 187 7.85 -17.94 6.69
C LYS A 187 8.70 -17.73 7.95
N GLY A 188 8.08 -17.82 9.12
CA GLY A 188 8.75 -17.80 10.41
C GLY A 188 9.13 -19.19 10.93
N ASN A 189 9.45 -19.26 12.22
CA ASN A 189 9.79 -20.48 12.97
C ASN A 189 8.57 -21.41 13.08
N GLU A 190 7.44 -20.85 13.51
CA GLU A 190 6.20 -21.60 13.67
C GLU A 190 5.21 -21.34 12.54
N MET A 191 4.22 -22.23 12.39
CA MET A 191 3.16 -22.07 11.38
C MET A 191 2.34 -20.78 11.58
N PHE A 192 2.13 -20.39 12.85
CA PHE A 192 1.25 -19.28 13.23
C PHE A 192 1.99 -17.96 13.46
N ARG A 193 3.33 -17.95 13.46
CA ARG A 193 4.13 -16.75 13.72
C ARG A 193 5.05 -16.48 12.53
N GLN A 194 4.77 -15.40 11.82
CA GLN A 194 5.44 -15.05 10.57
C GLN A 194 5.94 -13.59 10.63
N VAL A 195 6.71 -13.17 9.63
CA VAL A 195 7.10 -11.75 9.46
C VAL A 195 6.24 -11.14 8.36
N GLN A 196 5.63 -9.99 8.62
CA GLN A 196 4.85 -9.24 7.62
C GLN A 196 5.58 -7.96 7.27
N CYS A 197 6.01 -7.85 6.02
CA CYS A 197 6.70 -6.69 5.47
C CYS A 197 5.74 -5.83 4.67
N PHE A 198 5.45 -4.62 5.14
CA PHE A 198 4.60 -3.63 4.47
C PHE A 198 5.43 -2.70 3.57
N PHE A 199 4.94 -2.45 2.36
CA PHE A 199 5.59 -1.61 1.37
C PHE A 199 4.58 -1.04 0.36
N GLU A 200 4.95 0.04 -0.33
CA GLU A 200 4.05 0.75 -1.24
C GLU A 200 4.22 0.36 -2.72
N ASP A 201 5.38 -0.21 -3.07
CA ASP A 201 5.73 -0.47 -4.47
C ASP A 201 4.96 -1.66 -5.07
N LYS A 202 3.95 -1.31 -5.88
CA LYS A 202 3.12 -2.25 -6.64
C LYS A 202 3.90 -3.04 -7.69
N GLU A 203 4.93 -2.45 -8.28
CA GLU A 203 5.72 -3.12 -9.33
C GLU A 203 6.56 -4.24 -8.71
N THR A 204 7.21 -3.95 -7.58
CA THR A 204 7.90 -4.95 -6.77
C THR A 204 6.96 -6.09 -6.36
N ALA A 205 5.74 -5.77 -5.90
CA ALA A 205 4.77 -6.80 -5.52
C ALA A 205 4.35 -7.71 -6.70
N ALA A 206 4.20 -7.13 -7.90
CA ALA A 206 3.75 -7.86 -9.08
C ALA A 206 4.75 -8.91 -9.59
N GLN A 207 6.04 -8.75 -9.26
CA GLN A 207 7.10 -9.69 -9.64
C GLN A 207 7.26 -10.84 -8.64
N MET A 208 6.63 -10.73 -7.46
CA MET A 208 6.76 -11.71 -6.39
C MET A 208 5.75 -12.84 -6.51
N HIS A 209 6.17 -14.03 -6.08
CA HIS A 209 5.32 -15.21 -5.99
C HIS A 209 5.64 -16.03 -4.74
N LYS A 210 4.67 -16.82 -4.29
CA LYS A 210 4.83 -17.71 -3.14
C LYS A 210 5.96 -18.71 -3.38
N GLY A 211 6.74 -19.00 -2.34
CA GLY A 211 7.91 -19.89 -2.41
C GLY A 211 9.20 -19.18 -2.81
N MET A 212 9.14 -17.94 -3.29
CA MET A 212 10.33 -17.15 -3.61
C MET A 212 11.09 -16.76 -2.34
N LYS A 213 12.42 -16.83 -2.38
CA LYS A 213 13.29 -16.31 -1.31
C LYS A 213 13.63 -14.85 -1.61
N VAL A 214 13.45 -13.98 -0.62
CA VAL A 214 13.64 -12.53 -0.76
C VAL A 214 14.35 -11.97 0.46
N THR A 215 14.97 -10.80 0.29
CA THR A 215 15.55 -10.02 1.38
C THR A 215 14.97 -8.61 1.31
N PHE A 216 14.35 -8.18 2.41
CA PHE A 216 13.83 -6.83 2.57
C PHE A 216 14.69 -6.05 3.56
N LYS A 217 14.96 -4.79 3.24
CA LYS A 217 15.35 -3.79 4.24
C LYS A 217 14.08 -3.15 4.79
N GLY A 218 13.91 -3.07 6.09
CA GLY A 218 12.74 -2.40 6.67
C GLY A 218 12.92 -2.10 8.15
N THR A 219 11.95 -1.39 8.72
CA THR A 219 11.95 -1.00 10.14
C THR A 219 11.00 -1.90 10.93
N CYS A 220 11.47 -2.52 12.00
CA CYS A 220 10.62 -3.38 12.83
C CYS A 220 9.66 -2.54 13.67
N ASP A 221 8.37 -2.83 13.61
CA ASP A 221 7.31 -2.18 14.39
C ASP A 221 6.93 -2.98 15.65
N GLY A 222 7.56 -4.14 15.84
CA GLY A 222 7.32 -5.05 16.96
C GLY A 222 6.40 -6.21 16.61
N LEU A 223 6.05 -6.96 17.65
CA LEU A 223 5.16 -8.11 17.55
C LEU A 223 3.71 -7.72 17.82
N MET A 224 2.80 -8.19 16.95
CA MET A 224 1.36 -8.29 17.27
C MET A 224 0.96 -9.77 17.14
N ILE A 225 0.21 -10.14 16.10
CA ILE A 225 0.01 -11.56 15.73
C ILE A 225 1.25 -12.10 15.02
N ASN A 226 1.84 -11.27 14.16
CA ASN A 226 3.08 -11.50 13.44
C ASN A 226 4.07 -10.39 13.81
N VAL A 227 5.35 -10.60 13.48
CA VAL A 227 6.34 -9.53 13.57
C VAL A 227 6.10 -8.59 12.38
N LEU A 228 5.84 -7.32 12.67
CA LEU A 228 5.52 -6.32 11.64
C LEU A 228 6.77 -5.54 11.27
N MET A 229 7.01 -5.41 9.96
CA MET A 229 8.06 -4.59 9.38
C MET A 229 7.41 -3.53 8.49
N LYS A 230 7.80 -2.27 8.65
CA LYS A 230 7.33 -1.12 7.86
C LYS A 230 8.43 -0.62 6.93
N ASP A 231 8.03 0.19 5.95
CA ASP A 231 8.91 0.84 4.98
C ASP A 231 9.83 -0.17 4.28
N CYS A 232 9.28 -1.34 3.92
CA CYS A 232 10.08 -2.42 3.38
C CYS A 232 10.49 -2.13 1.94
N VAL A 233 11.77 -2.31 1.64
CA VAL A 233 12.34 -2.17 0.30
C VAL A 233 13.03 -3.49 -0.06
N LEU A 234 12.70 -4.04 -1.22
CA LEU A 234 13.36 -5.23 -1.73
C LEU A 234 14.81 -4.90 -2.10
N VAL A 235 15.77 -5.66 -1.58
CA VAL A 235 17.21 -5.41 -1.82
C VAL A 235 17.94 -6.57 -2.50
N GLN A 236 17.23 -7.66 -2.79
CA GLN A 236 17.65 -8.90 -3.46
C GLN A 236 19.12 -9.32 -3.30
#